data_AF-A0A349DR05-F1
#
_entry.id   AF-A0A349DR05-F1
#
_cell.length_a   1.000
_cell.length_b   1.000
_cell.length_c   1.000
_cell.angle_alpha   90.00
_cell.angle_beta   90.00
_cell.angle_gamma   90.00
#
_symmetry.space_group_name_H-M   'P 1'
#
loop_
_entity.id
_entity.type
_entity.pdbx_description
1 polymer ?
#
loop_
_entity_poly.entity_id
_entity_poly.type
_entity_poly.pdbx_seq_one_letter_code
_entity_poly.pdbx_strand_id
1 'polypeptide(L)'
;MYRLITTLTFLGLLTACIQDEPIKIAPNTTPANLNDGWQISTPEAEQVNSLLLQKAIDYFFSEQYLVNSKGLLIAKNGKLILEAYNKETKDRDQLQNIKSVTKSVTSIVTGIAIQDGVIDANLNRTIYSYIPENFDNNEEKRNITLEHCLRMSTGLEDPIYAISVVLPGNSVSSCLGVNLTHTPGTTHAYNNGSANIIGGVISKASGTTYENYVKEKLFKPLNITNYHWVKHQDGRVNAAFDLYLLPRDMLKFGQFCLQNGFWNNQQLLPMGWIAQSTQPLEDGFDGKFGYHWWIDTKHNGFYANGHGGQRVFVFPQQNLVIVHIAEPSTDDTNLNEIPVLLDLIMAAM
;
A
#
# COMPACT_ATOMS: atom_id res chain seq x y z
N MET A 1 45.72 -30.50 -66.59
CA MET A 1 45.93 -29.59 -65.43
C MET A 1 44.90 -28.48 -65.58
N TYR A 2 43.87 -28.29 -64.76
CA TYR A 2 43.68 -28.47 -63.32
C TYR A 2 42.26 -28.99 -63.03
N ARG A 3 42.10 -29.82 -61.99
CA ARG A 3 40.82 -30.21 -61.38
C ARG A 3 40.44 -29.12 -60.37
N LEU A 4 39.23 -28.56 -60.45
CA LEU A 4 38.63 -27.79 -59.37
C LEU A 4 37.78 -28.75 -58.52
N ILE A 5 38.19 -28.97 -57.27
CA ILE A 5 37.41 -29.68 -56.26
C ILE A 5 36.68 -28.60 -55.45
N THR A 6 35.36 -28.55 -55.54
CA THR A 6 34.53 -27.67 -54.72
C THR A 6 34.23 -28.39 -53.42
N THR A 7 34.89 -28.02 -52.33
CA THR A 7 34.60 -28.52 -50.99
C THR A 7 33.50 -27.67 -50.37
N LEU A 8 32.27 -28.18 -50.28
CA LEU A 8 31.22 -27.56 -49.48
C LEU A 8 31.53 -27.78 -48.00
N THR A 9 31.79 -26.70 -47.27
CA THR A 9 31.83 -26.69 -45.80
C THR A 9 30.44 -26.38 -45.28
N PHE A 10 29.76 -27.38 -44.72
CA PHE A 10 28.51 -27.18 -43.97
C PHE A 10 28.86 -26.60 -42.60
N LEU A 11 28.61 -25.31 -42.39
CA LEU A 11 28.71 -24.68 -41.09
C LEU A 11 27.41 -24.99 -40.31
N GLY A 12 27.45 -26.01 -39.46
CA GLY A 12 26.36 -26.31 -38.54
C GLY A 12 26.24 -25.22 -37.48
N LEU A 13 25.20 -24.38 -37.59
CA LEU A 13 24.78 -23.48 -36.52
C LEU A 13 24.17 -24.34 -35.39
N LEU A 14 25.00 -24.66 -34.38
CA LEU A 14 24.51 -25.12 -33.10
C LEU A 14 23.83 -23.94 -32.41
N THR A 15 22.51 -23.81 -32.55
CA THR A 15 21.71 -22.99 -31.66
C THR A 15 21.68 -23.68 -30.31
N ALA A 16 22.67 -23.39 -29.46
CA ALA A 16 22.53 -23.63 -28.05
C ALA A 16 21.37 -22.73 -27.59
N CYS A 17 20.19 -23.31 -27.34
CA CYS A 17 19.16 -22.65 -26.56
C CYS A 17 19.77 -22.40 -25.18
N ILE A 18 20.28 -21.20 -24.95
CA ILE A 18 20.48 -20.70 -23.59
C ILE A 18 19.06 -20.58 -23.05
N GLN A 19 18.66 -21.55 -22.22
CA GLN A 19 17.42 -21.44 -21.47
C GLN A 19 17.66 -20.33 -20.46
N ASP A 20 16.94 -19.22 -20.61
CA ASP A 20 16.99 -18.17 -19.59
C ASP A 20 16.59 -18.78 -18.25
N GLU A 21 17.37 -18.50 -17.21
CA GLU A 21 17.04 -18.89 -15.84
C GLU A 21 15.68 -18.28 -15.47
N PRO A 22 14.78 -19.05 -14.82
CA PRO A 22 13.48 -18.52 -14.44
C PRO A 22 13.65 -17.32 -13.50
N ILE A 23 12.90 -16.26 -13.77
CA ILE A 23 12.83 -15.05 -12.95
C ILE A 23 12.28 -15.40 -11.56
N LYS A 24 11.38 -16.38 -11.50
CA LYS A 24 10.73 -16.86 -10.29
C LYS A 24 11.07 -18.32 -9.99
N ILE A 25 11.50 -18.57 -8.77
CA ILE A 25 11.75 -19.90 -8.22
C ILE A 25 10.67 -20.15 -7.19
N ALA A 26 9.79 -21.13 -7.42
CA ALA A 26 8.77 -21.51 -6.45
C ALA A 26 9.44 -22.06 -5.17
N PRO A 27 9.48 -21.31 -4.05
CA PRO A 27 10.10 -21.77 -2.83
C PRO A 27 9.08 -22.53 -1.98
N ASN A 28 9.52 -23.03 -0.83
CA ASN A 28 8.61 -23.42 0.22
C ASN A 28 7.75 -22.22 0.64
N THR A 29 6.42 -22.34 0.54
CA THR A 29 5.46 -21.29 0.91
C THR A 29 5.00 -21.36 2.36
N THR A 30 5.53 -22.34 3.12
CA THR A 30 5.26 -22.49 4.55
C THR A 30 5.95 -21.36 5.32
N PRO A 31 5.21 -20.57 6.11
CA PRO A 31 5.81 -19.47 6.86
C PRO A 31 6.77 -19.94 7.93
N ALA A 32 7.90 -19.24 8.07
CA ALA A 32 8.82 -19.46 9.19
C ALA A 32 8.30 -18.76 10.47
N ASN A 33 8.50 -19.39 11.64
CA ASN A 33 8.30 -18.68 12.91
C ASN A 33 9.55 -17.83 13.21
N LEU A 34 9.40 -16.50 13.12
CA LEU A 34 10.49 -15.53 13.33
C LEU A 34 10.42 -14.82 14.68
N ASN A 35 9.45 -15.17 15.53
CA ASN A 35 9.14 -14.43 16.76
C ASN A 35 8.85 -12.94 16.51
N ASP A 36 8.30 -12.61 15.33
CA ASP A 36 7.96 -11.25 14.90
C ASP A 36 6.55 -10.81 15.32
N GLY A 37 5.85 -11.64 16.10
CA GLY A 37 4.49 -11.43 16.55
C GLY A 37 3.43 -12.22 15.77
N TRP A 38 3.78 -12.85 14.65
CA TRP A 38 2.86 -13.73 13.94
C TRP A 38 2.76 -15.11 14.59
N GLN A 39 1.53 -15.56 14.82
CA GLN A 39 1.25 -16.98 14.97
C GLN A 39 1.22 -17.62 13.58
N ILE A 40 1.94 -18.71 13.41
CA ILE A 40 1.97 -19.49 12.16
C ILE A 40 0.95 -20.62 12.24
N SER A 41 0.25 -20.88 11.13
CA SER A 41 -0.67 -22.01 10.99
C SER A 41 -0.55 -22.61 9.59
N THR A 42 -1.25 -23.73 9.34
CA THR A 42 -1.39 -24.27 7.99
C THR A 42 -2.73 -23.85 7.39
N PRO A 43 -2.88 -23.84 6.05
CA PRO A 43 -4.16 -23.56 5.43
C PRO A 43 -5.29 -24.47 5.95
N GLU A 44 -5.07 -25.78 6.07
CA GLU A 44 -6.09 -26.74 6.51
C GLU A 44 -6.53 -26.50 7.96
N ALA A 45 -5.60 -26.13 8.84
CA ALA A 45 -5.91 -25.81 10.23
C ALA A 45 -6.79 -24.56 10.36
N GLU A 46 -6.70 -23.64 9.39
CA GLU A 46 -7.54 -22.45 9.29
C GLU A 46 -8.73 -22.61 8.33
N GLN A 47 -9.08 -23.87 8.01
CA GLN A 47 -10.21 -24.26 7.15
C GLN A 47 -10.11 -23.76 5.71
N VAL A 48 -8.89 -23.50 5.22
CA VAL A 48 -8.61 -23.12 3.84
C VAL A 48 -8.35 -24.36 3.00
N ASN A 49 -8.95 -24.45 1.81
CA ASN A 49 -8.74 -25.55 0.89
C ASN A 49 -7.39 -25.45 0.20
N SER A 50 -6.41 -26.24 0.64
CA SER A 50 -5.04 -26.21 0.11
C SER A 50 -4.93 -26.56 -1.37
N LEU A 51 -5.80 -27.41 -1.91
CA LEU A 51 -5.77 -27.75 -3.34
C LEU A 51 -6.21 -26.56 -4.20
N LEU A 52 -7.17 -25.75 -3.72
CA LEU A 52 -7.58 -24.53 -4.40
C LEU A 52 -6.56 -23.41 -4.17
N LEU A 53 -6.01 -23.31 -2.97
CA LEU A 53 -4.96 -22.34 -2.65
C LEU A 53 -3.72 -22.57 -3.51
N GLN A 54 -3.35 -23.83 -3.78
CA GLN A 54 -2.23 -24.16 -4.66
C GLN A 54 -2.40 -23.54 -6.05
N LYS A 55 -3.63 -23.45 -6.58
CA LYS A 55 -3.86 -22.78 -7.88
C LYS A 55 -3.52 -21.29 -7.82
N ALA A 56 -3.81 -20.61 -6.72
CA ALA A 56 -3.43 -19.22 -6.53
C ALA A 56 -1.90 -19.07 -6.42
N ILE A 57 -1.24 -20.01 -5.74
CA ILE A 57 0.23 -20.06 -5.63
C ILE A 57 0.86 -20.25 -7.02
N ASP A 58 0.40 -21.24 -7.77
CA ASP A 58 0.90 -21.54 -9.12
C ASP A 58 0.69 -20.33 -10.04
N TYR A 59 -0.47 -19.67 -9.94
CA TYR A 59 -0.77 -18.46 -10.70
C TYR A 59 0.15 -17.29 -10.30
N PHE A 60 0.41 -17.09 -9.01
CA PHE A 60 1.40 -16.11 -8.52
C PHE A 60 2.80 -16.39 -9.09
N PHE A 61 3.22 -17.64 -9.20
CA PHE A 61 4.52 -18.01 -9.77
C PHE A 61 4.54 -18.04 -11.31
N SER A 62 3.40 -17.83 -11.98
CA SER A 62 3.37 -17.76 -13.44
C SER A 62 4.09 -16.52 -13.96
N GLU A 63 5.19 -16.71 -14.68
CA GLU A 63 5.89 -15.65 -15.40
C GLU A 63 5.11 -15.17 -16.63
N GLN A 64 4.10 -15.93 -17.09
CA GLN A 64 3.21 -15.48 -18.15
C GLN A 64 2.26 -14.38 -17.67
N TYR A 65 1.80 -14.45 -16.42
CA TYR A 65 0.74 -13.59 -15.89
C TYR A 65 1.26 -12.56 -14.89
N LEU A 66 2.15 -12.98 -14.00
CA LEU A 66 2.54 -12.20 -12.83
C LEU A 66 4.05 -12.01 -12.75
N VAL A 67 4.76 -11.90 -13.88
CA VAL A 67 6.23 -11.80 -13.95
C VAL A 67 6.86 -10.83 -12.92
N ASN A 68 6.22 -9.68 -12.69
CA ASN A 68 6.73 -8.64 -11.79
C ASN A 68 6.42 -8.90 -10.31
N SER A 69 5.57 -9.87 -9.96
CA SER A 69 5.22 -10.14 -8.57
C SER A 69 6.38 -10.77 -7.80
N LYS A 70 6.69 -10.16 -6.66
CA LYS A 70 7.82 -10.48 -5.78
C LYS A 70 7.41 -11.17 -4.49
N GLY A 71 6.22 -10.88 -3.98
CA GLY A 71 5.76 -11.39 -2.69
C GLY A 71 4.26 -11.60 -2.66
N LEU A 72 3.83 -12.70 -2.04
CA LEU A 72 2.43 -12.98 -1.69
C LEU A 72 2.39 -13.51 -0.26
N LEU A 73 1.66 -12.83 0.62
CA LEU A 73 1.46 -13.28 2.00
C LEU A 73 -0.04 -13.32 2.30
N ILE A 74 -0.47 -14.33 3.06
CA ILE A 74 -1.87 -14.52 3.43
C ILE A 74 -1.96 -14.80 4.93
N ALA A 75 -2.71 -13.96 5.63
CA ALA A 75 -3.16 -14.22 6.99
C ALA A 75 -4.66 -14.55 7.01
N LYS A 76 -5.01 -15.63 7.70
CA LYS A 76 -6.38 -16.10 7.89
C LYS A 76 -6.63 -16.27 9.39
N ASN A 77 -7.77 -15.78 9.88
CA ASN A 77 -8.14 -15.84 11.30
C ASN A 77 -7.05 -15.29 12.24
N GLY A 78 -6.31 -14.26 11.80
CA GLY A 78 -5.22 -13.66 12.58
C GLY A 78 -3.92 -14.48 12.63
N LYS A 79 -3.78 -15.52 11.80
CA LYS A 79 -2.55 -16.32 11.69
C LYS A 79 -1.98 -16.28 10.28
N LEU A 80 -0.66 -16.24 10.18
CA LEU A 80 0.05 -16.30 8.91
C LEU A 80 0.05 -17.76 8.41
N ILE A 81 -0.62 -18.00 7.28
CA ILE A 81 -0.78 -19.34 6.69
C ILE A 81 0.06 -19.54 5.43
N LEU A 82 0.51 -18.46 4.80
CA LEU A 82 1.29 -18.50 3.57
C LEU A 82 2.20 -17.29 3.45
N GLU A 83 3.44 -17.53 3.05
CA GLU A 83 4.33 -16.50 2.49
C GLU A 83 5.09 -17.07 1.30
N ALA A 84 5.09 -16.36 0.18
CA ALA A 84 5.76 -16.74 -1.05
C ALA A 84 6.57 -15.55 -1.54
N TYR A 85 7.81 -15.79 -1.96
CA TYR A 85 8.71 -14.77 -2.51
C TYR A 85 9.27 -15.25 -3.85
N ASN A 86 9.61 -14.32 -4.75
CA ASN A 86 9.95 -14.68 -6.13
C ASN A 86 11.30 -15.39 -6.31
N LYS A 87 12.35 -15.04 -5.59
CA LYS A 87 13.69 -15.65 -5.79
C LYS A 87 14.16 -16.41 -4.58
N GLU A 88 14.28 -15.75 -3.43
CA GLU A 88 14.87 -16.36 -2.25
C GLU A 88 14.12 -15.97 -0.98
N THR A 89 14.23 -16.79 0.06
CA THR A 89 13.65 -16.49 1.37
C THR A 89 14.21 -15.22 2.01
N LYS A 90 15.38 -14.73 1.57
CA LYS A 90 15.95 -13.44 2.02
C LYS A 90 15.14 -12.22 1.56
N ASP A 91 14.31 -12.36 0.52
CA ASP A 91 13.46 -11.26 0.04
C ASP A 91 12.37 -10.90 1.06
N ARG A 92 12.01 -11.85 1.93
CA ARG A 92 11.21 -11.61 3.15
C ARG A 92 11.79 -10.53 4.05
N ASP A 93 13.12 -10.48 4.15
CA ASP A 93 13.83 -9.66 5.14
C ASP A 93 14.29 -8.32 4.52
N GLN A 94 13.82 -8.01 3.30
CA GLN A 94 14.11 -6.76 2.60
C GLN A 94 12.96 -5.77 2.72
N LEU A 95 13.32 -4.52 3.02
CA LEU A 95 12.39 -3.39 3.02
C LEU A 95 11.85 -3.15 1.60
N GLN A 96 10.52 -3.17 1.47
CA GLN A 96 9.81 -2.88 0.24
C GLN A 96 9.27 -1.45 0.29
N ASN A 97 9.47 -0.68 -0.78
CA ASN A 97 8.78 0.60 -0.92
C ASN A 97 7.30 0.35 -1.16
N ILE A 98 6.43 0.68 -0.19
CA ILE A 98 5.01 0.37 -0.27
C ILE A 98 4.22 1.38 -1.12
N LYS A 99 4.90 2.40 -1.67
CA LYS A 99 4.32 3.44 -2.53
C LYS A 99 3.06 4.03 -1.90
N SER A 100 1.98 4.19 -2.67
CA SER A 100 0.73 4.82 -2.19
C SER A 100 -0.03 4.03 -1.10
N VAL A 101 0.39 2.81 -0.72
CA VAL A 101 -0.11 2.18 0.53
C VAL A 101 0.14 3.09 1.73
N THR A 102 1.17 3.94 1.68
CA THR A 102 1.46 4.98 2.68
C THR A 102 0.26 5.91 2.94
N LYS A 103 -0.60 6.19 1.95
CA LYS A 103 -1.79 7.03 2.17
C LYS A 103 -2.80 6.38 3.09
N SER A 104 -2.96 5.07 2.98
CA SER A 104 -3.84 4.28 3.85
C SER A 104 -3.26 4.23 5.27
N VAL A 105 -1.93 4.17 5.43
CA VAL A 105 -1.28 4.40 6.74
C VAL A 105 -1.65 5.78 7.29
N THR A 106 -1.61 6.83 6.46
CA THR A 106 -2.01 8.18 6.86
C THR A 106 -3.49 8.31 7.26
N SER A 107 -4.39 7.59 6.59
CA SER A 107 -5.80 7.50 6.99
C SER A 107 -5.96 6.84 8.37
N ILE A 108 -5.24 5.74 8.62
CA ILE A 108 -5.24 5.09 9.93
C ILE A 108 -4.67 5.99 11.02
N VAL A 109 -3.54 6.66 10.76
CA VAL A 109 -2.91 7.55 11.75
C VAL A 109 -3.80 8.75 12.05
N THR A 110 -4.60 9.22 11.08
CA THR A 110 -5.62 10.24 11.33
C THR A 110 -6.67 9.75 12.32
N GLY A 111 -7.18 8.53 12.14
CA GLY A 111 -8.07 7.90 13.11
C GLY A 111 -7.44 7.78 14.50
N ILE A 112 -6.18 7.37 14.60
CA ILE A 112 -5.46 7.31 15.88
C ILE A 112 -5.33 8.70 16.51
N ALA A 113 -5.05 9.73 15.72
CA ALA A 113 -4.98 11.11 16.19
C ALA A 113 -6.34 11.63 16.70
N ILE A 114 -7.45 11.17 16.11
CA ILE A 114 -8.80 11.44 16.63
C ILE A 114 -9.04 10.69 17.95
N GLN A 115 -8.68 9.40 18.01
CA GLN A 115 -8.80 8.58 19.23
C GLN A 115 -8.03 9.20 20.41
N ASP A 116 -6.85 9.74 20.13
CA ASP A 116 -5.98 10.40 21.12
C ASP A 116 -6.41 11.84 21.46
N GLY A 117 -7.44 12.39 20.77
CA GLY A 117 -7.90 13.77 20.95
C GLY A 117 -6.93 14.84 20.42
N VAL A 118 -5.92 14.45 19.65
CA VAL A 118 -4.98 15.36 18.97
C VAL A 118 -5.67 16.08 17.80
N ILE A 119 -6.51 15.36 17.08
CA ILE A 119 -7.31 15.88 15.98
C ILE A 119 -8.79 15.83 16.38
N ASP A 120 -9.53 16.86 16.00
CA ASP A 120 -10.97 16.95 16.22
C ASP A 120 -11.70 15.81 15.49
N ALA A 121 -12.66 15.18 16.16
CA ALA A 121 -13.50 14.15 15.55
C ALA A 121 -14.39 14.70 14.42
N ASN A 122 -14.66 16.01 14.41
CA ASN A 122 -15.36 16.68 13.32
C ASN A 122 -14.45 16.86 12.10
N LEU A 123 -14.59 16.00 11.10
CA LEU A 123 -13.80 16.04 9.87
C LEU A 123 -14.07 17.28 9.00
N ASN A 124 -15.15 18.03 9.25
CA ASN A 124 -15.41 19.32 8.58
C ASN A 124 -14.56 20.47 9.13
N ARG A 125 -13.76 20.23 10.16
CA ARG A 125 -12.81 21.24 10.65
C ARG A 125 -11.81 21.58 9.55
N THR A 126 -11.60 22.87 9.33
CA THR A 126 -10.74 23.36 8.26
C THR A 126 -9.27 23.10 8.57
N ILE A 127 -8.50 22.78 7.53
CA ILE A 127 -7.04 22.67 7.60
C ILE A 127 -6.44 24.01 8.06
N TYR A 128 -7.02 25.13 7.62
CA TYR A 128 -6.64 26.48 8.05
C TYR A 128 -6.70 26.68 9.57
N SER A 129 -7.62 26.02 10.28
CA SER A 129 -7.70 26.13 11.74
C SER A 129 -6.54 25.48 12.49
N TYR A 130 -5.78 24.59 11.84
CA TYR A 130 -4.62 23.92 12.42
C TYR A 130 -3.31 24.60 12.03
N ILE A 131 -3.15 24.92 10.75
CA ILE A 131 -1.90 25.40 10.15
C ILE A 131 -2.11 26.68 9.32
N PRO A 132 -2.65 27.76 9.88
CA PRO A 132 -2.93 28.99 9.13
C PRO A 132 -1.67 29.61 8.52
N GLU A 133 -0.50 29.39 9.13
CA GLU A 133 0.79 29.91 8.66
C GLU A 133 1.25 29.31 7.32
N ASN A 134 0.66 28.20 6.88
CA ASN A 134 1.05 27.52 5.64
C ASN A 134 0.23 27.97 4.43
N PHE A 135 -0.84 28.74 4.62
CA PHE A 135 -1.72 29.19 3.55
C PHE A 135 -1.20 30.46 2.88
N ASP A 136 -1.50 30.58 1.59
CA ASP A 136 -1.35 31.82 0.84
C ASP A 136 -2.54 32.76 1.09
N ASN A 137 -2.62 33.83 0.29
CA ASN A 137 -3.68 34.83 0.40
C ASN A 137 -5.02 34.40 -0.24
N ASN A 138 -5.12 33.21 -0.83
CA ASN A 138 -6.36 32.74 -1.42
C ASN A 138 -7.32 32.27 -0.31
N GLU A 139 -8.39 33.04 -0.09
CA GLU A 139 -9.34 32.77 0.99
C GLU A 139 -10.18 31.52 0.76
N GLU A 140 -10.41 31.12 -0.50
CA GLU A 140 -11.20 29.93 -0.83
C GLU A 140 -10.53 28.64 -0.32
N LYS A 141 -9.19 28.59 -0.37
CA LYS A 141 -8.41 27.46 0.17
C LYS A 141 -8.65 27.26 1.67
N ARG A 142 -9.02 28.31 2.40
CA ARG A 142 -9.28 28.22 3.85
C ARG A 142 -10.51 27.36 4.18
N ASN A 143 -11.35 27.07 3.18
CA ASN A 143 -12.51 26.17 3.30
C ASN A 143 -12.15 24.68 3.12
N ILE A 144 -10.90 24.34 2.81
CA ILE A 144 -10.46 22.94 2.73
C ILE A 144 -10.55 22.32 4.14
N THR A 145 -11.27 21.21 4.26
CA THR A 145 -11.48 20.47 5.50
C THR A 145 -10.58 19.23 5.58
N LEU A 146 -10.49 18.63 6.77
CA LEU A 146 -9.82 17.35 6.94
C LEU A 146 -10.49 16.25 6.11
N GLU A 147 -11.82 16.25 6.02
CA GLU A 147 -12.57 15.32 5.17
C GLU A 147 -12.21 15.49 3.69
N HIS A 148 -12.09 16.74 3.20
CA HIS A 148 -11.68 16.99 1.81
C HIS A 148 -10.30 16.40 1.51
N CYS A 149 -9.35 16.48 2.45
CA CYS A 149 -8.06 15.83 2.29
C CYS A 149 -8.21 14.30 2.26
N LEU A 150 -8.96 13.69 3.19
CA LEU A 150 -9.12 12.24 3.32
C LEU A 150 -9.80 11.62 2.09
N ARG A 151 -10.86 12.24 1.54
CA ARG A 151 -11.55 11.75 0.34
C ARG A 151 -10.98 12.29 -0.97
N MET A 152 -9.85 13.01 -0.90
CA MET A 152 -9.15 13.60 -2.05
C MET A 152 -10.04 14.51 -2.91
N SER A 153 -10.69 15.46 -2.28
CA SER A 153 -11.56 16.45 -2.93
C SER A 153 -11.21 17.89 -2.56
N THR A 154 -9.93 18.15 -2.29
CA THR A 154 -9.43 19.48 -1.88
C THR A 154 -9.61 20.55 -2.96
N GLY A 155 -9.75 20.14 -4.23
CA GLY A 155 -9.76 21.04 -5.39
C GLY A 155 -8.39 21.58 -5.76
N LEU A 156 -7.33 21.19 -5.04
CA LEU A 156 -5.95 21.57 -5.36
C LEU A 156 -5.40 20.71 -6.50
N GLU A 157 -4.57 21.29 -7.36
CA GLU A 157 -3.71 20.51 -8.27
C GLU A 157 -2.81 19.56 -7.48
N ASP A 158 -2.36 18.45 -8.09
CA ASP A 158 -1.36 17.60 -7.43
C ASP A 158 0.02 18.28 -7.52
N PRO A 159 0.65 18.67 -6.39
CA PRO A 159 2.01 19.23 -6.41
C PRO A 159 3.07 18.21 -6.88
N ILE A 160 2.71 16.93 -6.96
CA ILE A 160 3.61 15.82 -7.23
C ILE A 160 3.13 15.10 -8.49
N TYR A 161 3.67 15.50 -9.64
CA TYR A 161 3.38 14.86 -10.93
C TYR A 161 4.17 13.56 -11.16
N ALA A 162 5.22 13.28 -10.38
CA ALA A 162 6.03 12.08 -10.49
C ALA A 162 6.09 11.30 -9.17
N ILE A 163 6.15 9.97 -9.25
CA ILE A 163 6.09 9.03 -8.11
C ILE A 163 7.33 9.12 -7.18
N SER A 164 8.27 10.04 -7.43
CA SER A 164 9.48 10.25 -6.62
C SER A 164 9.90 11.73 -6.59
N VAL A 165 9.06 12.60 -6.04
CA VAL A 165 9.42 14.02 -5.83
C VAL A 165 9.64 14.30 -4.35
N VAL A 166 10.83 14.82 -4.04
CA VAL A 166 11.11 15.51 -2.77
C VAL A 166 10.62 16.95 -2.93
N LEU A 167 9.57 17.33 -2.19
CA LEU A 167 9.04 18.69 -2.25
C LEU A 167 10.07 19.72 -1.77
N PRO A 168 10.21 20.85 -2.48
CA PRO A 168 11.15 21.90 -2.10
C PRO A 168 10.61 22.75 -0.95
N GLY A 169 11.50 23.35 -0.17
CA GLY A 169 11.11 24.25 0.92
C GLY A 169 10.19 23.59 1.95
N ASN A 170 9.19 24.32 2.44
CA ASN A 170 8.19 23.78 3.37
C ASN A 170 7.16 22.93 2.60
N SER A 171 7.22 21.62 2.79
CA SER A 171 6.42 20.64 2.03
C SER A 171 4.91 20.88 2.15
N VAL A 172 4.42 21.28 3.32
CA VAL A 172 3.00 21.58 3.55
C VAL A 172 2.56 22.84 2.80
N SER A 173 3.37 23.91 2.86
CA SER A 173 3.13 25.12 2.07
C SER A 173 3.23 24.85 0.57
N SER A 174 4.12 23.96 0.12
CA SER A 174 4.19 23.56 -1.29
C SER A 174 2.91 22.88 -1.74
N CYS A 175 2.32 22.01 -0.90
CA CYS A 175 1.04 21.37 -1.21
C CYS A 175 -0.13 22.36 -1.19
N LEU A 176 -0.17 23.29 -0.24
CA LEU A 176 -1.25 24.29 -0.15
C LEU A 176 -1.09 25.44 -1.16
N GLY A 177 0.12 25.68 -1.66
CA GLY A 177 0.47 26.78 -2.54
C GLY A 177 0.18 26.55 -4.03
N VAL A 178 -0.15 25.32 -4.44
CA VAL A 178 -0.58 25.02 -5.82
C VAL A 178 -1.93 25.64 -6.17
N ASN A 179 -2.31 25.66 -7.45
CA ASN A 179 -3.57 26.28 -7.85
C ASN A 179 -4.78 25.49 -7.33
N LEU A 180 -5.86 26.22 -7.08
CA LEU A 180 -7.19 25.66 -6.86
C LEU A 180 -7.89 25.55 -8.22
N THR A 181 -8.24 24.33 -8.62
CA THR A 181 -8.89 24.02 -9.90
C THR A 181 -10.39 23.79 -9.78
N HIS A 182 -10.85 23.42 -8.58
CA HIS A 182 -12.24 23.15 -8.27
C HIS A 182 -12.56 23.67 -6.87
N THR A 183 -13.83 23.95 -6.60
CA THR A 183 -14.28 24.31 -5.26
C THR A 183 -14.00 23.15 -4.29
N PRO A 184 -13.44 23.40 -3.09
CA PRO A 184 -13.17 22.36 -2.11
C PRO A 184 -14.43 21.54 -1.80
N GLY A 185 -14.32 20.23 -1.95
CA GLY A 185 -15.34 19.24 -1.66
C GLY A 185 -16.24 18.87 -2.84
N THR A 186 -16.13 19.51 -4.01
CA THR A 186 -17.05 19.23 -5.13
C THR A 186 -16.58 18.14 -6.08
N THR A 187 -15.28 17.86 -6.12
CA THR A 187 -14.68 16.97 -7.13
C THR A 187 -13.62 16.09 -6.49
N HIS A 188 -13.76 14.78 -6.64
CA HIS A 188 -12.69 13.84 -6.32
C HIS A 188 -11.57 13.92 -7.38
N ALA A 189 -10.35 14.15 -6.92
CA ALA A 189 -9.13 14.13 -7.71
C ALA A 189 -8.00 13.52 -6.88
N TYR A 190 -7.53 12.33 -7.27
CA TYR A 190 -6.49 11.63 -6.53
C TYR A 190 -5.23 12.51 -6.42
N ASN A 191 -4.81 12.84 -5.19
CA ASN A 191 -3.84 13.90 -4.95
C ASN A 191 -2.86 13.52 -3.83
N ASN A 192 -1.56 13.57 -4.13
CA ASN A 192 -0.51 13.26 -3.16
C ASN A 192 -0.36 14.34 -2.08
N GLY A 193 -0.56 15.60 -2.44
CA GLY A 193 -0.52 16.74 -1.53
C GLY A 193 -1.50 16.61 -0.35
N SER A 194 -2.70 16.05 -0.57
CA SER A 194 -3.70 15.84 0.48
C SER A 194 -3.17 15.05 1.67
N ALA A 195 -2.38 13.99 1.45
CA ALA A 195 -1.81 13.21 2.53
C ALA A 195 -0.68 13.95 3.27
N ASN A 196 0.16 14.71 2.55
CA ASN A 196 1.20 15.54 3.17
C ASN A 196 0.63 16.68 4.01
N ILE A 197 -0.50 17.26 3.60
CA ILE A 197 -1.25 18.24 4.39
C ILE A 197 -1.72 17.61 5.71
N ILE A 198 -2.32 16.40 5.66
CA ILE A 198 -2.73 15.66 6.87
C ILE A 198 -1.54 15.41 7.80
N GLY A 199 -0.40 14.96 7.27
CA GLY A 199 0.82 14.76 8.07
C GLY A 199 1.31 16.06 8.73
N GLY A 200 1.21 17.20 8.02
CA GLY A 200 1.48 18.53 8.55
C GLY A 200 0.56 18.92 9.70
N VAL A 201 -0.75 18.71 9.54
CA VAL A 201 -1.78 18.96 10.56
C VAL A 201 -1.54 18.13 11.82
N ILE A 202 -1.29 16.82 11.68
CA ILE A 202 -1.00 15.94 12.82
C ILE A 202 0.28 16.36 13.52
N SER A 203 1.33 16.73 12.77
CA SER A 203 2.58 17.24 13.38
C SER A 203 2.33 18.49 14.22
N LYS A 204 1.58 19.44 13.66
CA LYS A 204 1.26 20.70 14.32
C LYS A 204 0.42 20.48 15.58
N ALA A 205 -0.63 19.66 15.48
CA ALA A 205 -1.57 19.43 16.57
C ALA A 205 -0.96 18.58 17.71
N SER A 206 -0.11 17.61 17.38
CA SER A 206 0.54 16.75 18.39
C SER A 206 1.78 17.38 19.04
N GLY A 207 2.37 18.41 18.42
CA GLY A 207 3.63 19.01 18.87
C GLY A 207 4.87 18.14 18.61
N THR A 208 4.74 17.03 17.88
CA THR A 208 5.86 16.18 17.45
C THR A 208 5.88 16.04 15.92
N THR A 209 6.92 15.41 15.36
CA THR A 209 6.93 15.13 13.92
C THR A 209 5.93 14.03 13.58
N TYR A 210 5.33 14.08 12.39
CA TYR A 210 4.44 13.03 11.90
C TYR A 210 5.09 11.64 11.98
N GLU A 211 6.36 11.50 11.55
CA GLU A 211 7.12 10.26 11.64
C GLU A 211 7.20 9.72 13.08
N ASN A 212 7.51 10.57 14.06
CA ASN A 212 7.56 10.16 15.47
C ASN A 212 6.17 9.80 16.00
N TYR A 213 5.13 10.50 15.57
CA TYR A 213 3.75 10.17 15.92
C TYR A 213 3.37 8.78 15.41
N VAL A 214 3.61 8.48 14.13
CA VAL A 214 3.39 7.15 13.55
C VAL A 214 4.20 6.09 14.29
N LYS A 215 5.48 6.37 14.57
CA LYS A 215 6.37 5.46 15.28
C LYS A 215 5.78 5.06 16.64
N GLU A 216 5.43 6.03 17.47
CA GLU A 216 4.98 5.76 18.84
C GLU A 216 3.56 5.22 18.90
N LYS A 217 2.67 5.68 18.01
CA LYS A 217 1.23 5.41 18.10
C LYS A 217 0.74 4.26 17.24
N LEU A 218 1.49 3.88 16.20
CA LEU A 218 1.14 2.75 15.33
C LEU A 218 2.24 1.69 15.29
N PHE A 219 3.46 2.05 14.90
CA PHE A 219 4.50 1.06 14.63
C PHE A 219 4.95 0.32 15.89
N LYS A 220 5.17 1.03 17.00
CA LYS A 220 5.56 0.43 18.27
C LYS A 220 4.50 -0.55 18.81
N PRO A 221 3.19 -0.21 18.87
CA PRO A 221 2.14 -1.20 19.21
C PRO A 221 2.13 -2.44 18.32
N LEU A 222 2.39 -2.29 17.02
CA LEU A 222 2.43 -3.38 16.04
C LEU A 222 3.79 -4.11 16.00
N ASN A 223 4.76 -3.72 16.84
CA ASN A 223 6.14 -4.21 16.81
C ASN A 223 6.80 -4.10 15.41
N ILE A 224 6.55 -2.99 14.73
CA ILE A 224 7.23 -2.60 13.49
C ILE A 224 8.44 -1.76 13.90
N THR A 225 9.62 -2.35 13.79
CA THR A 225 10.87 -1.76 14.31
C THR A 225 11.88 -1.41 13.23
N ASN A 226 11.76 -2.03 12.05
CA ASN A 226 12.61 -1.77 10.90
C ASN A 226 11.78 -1.15 9.78
N TYR A 227 11.97 0.13 9.53
CA TYR A 227 11.33 0.85 8.43
C TYR A 227 12.25 1.96 7.94
N HIS A 228 12.02 2.41 6.73
CA HIS A 228 12.65 3.61 6.18
C HIS A 228 11.56 4.52 5.60
N TRP A 229 11.72 5.83 5.72
CA TRP A 229 10.75 6.77 5.18
C TRP A 229 11.46 7.94 4.53
N VAL A 230 11.19 8.13 3.24
CA VAL A 230 11.76 9.24 2.48
C VAL A 230 11.23 10.57 3.00
N LYS A 231 12.14 11.54 3.12
CA LYS A 231 11.87 12.89 3.62
C LYS A 231 11.89 13.93 2.51
N HIS A 232 11.05 14.94 2.66
CA HIS A 232 11.09 16.19 1.91
C HIS A 232 12.27 17.06 2.36
N GLN A 233 12.51 18.17 1.65
CA GLN A 233 13.65 19.05 1.93
C GLN A 233 13.61 19.68 3.33
N ASP A 234 12.41 19.90 3.88
CA ASP A 234 12.19 20.39 5.25
C ASP A 234 12.32 19.30 6.34
N GLY A 235 12.67 18.07 5.97
CA GLY A 235 12.83 16.95 6.89
C GLY A 235 11.54 16.26 7.31
N ARG A 236 10.36 16.69 6.83
CA ARG A 236 9.10 15.95 7.02
C ARG A 236 9.10 14.72 6.13
N VAL A 237 8.58 13.60 6.64
CA VAL A 237 8.38 12.40 5.81
C VAL A 237 7.27 12.62 4.79
N ASN A 238 7.37 11.94 3.65
CA ASN A 238 6.33 11.95 2.63
C ASN A 238 5.13 11.09 3.08
N ALA A 239 4.08 11.72 3.59
CA ALA A 239 2.88 11.03 4.07
C ALA A 239 2.03 10.43 2.94
N ALA A 240 2.39 10.67 1.68
CA ALA A 240 1.66 10.19 0.51
C ALA A 240 2.21 8.88 -0.08
N PHE A 241 3.52 8.64 0.01
CA PHE A 241 4.21 7.46 -0.54
C PHE A 241 5.65 7.35 0.01
N ASP A 242 6.41 6.34 -0.43
CA ASP A 242 7.81 6.09 -0.06
C ASP A 242 8.07 5.82 1.43
N LEU A 243 7.07 5.29 2.14
CA LEU A 243 7.32 4.46 3.32
C LEU A 243 7.83 3.08 2.86
N TYR A 244 8.80 2.54 3.58
CA TYR A 244 9.36 1.24 3.34
C TYR A 244 9.10 0.34 4.55
N LEU A 245 8.49 -0.82 4.32
CA LEU A 245 8.16 -1.80 5.35
C LEU A 245 8.63 -3.19 4.94
N LEU A 246 8.81 -4.08 5.92
CA LEU A 246 8.93 -5.49 5.64
C LEU A 246 7.57 -6.07 5.17
N PRO A 247 7.56 -7.10 4.31
CA PRO A 247 6.33 -7.75 3.85
C PRO A 247 5.39 -8.18 4.98
N ARG A 248 5.92 -8.77 6.05
CA ARG A 248 5.14 -9.20 7.22
C ARG A 248 4.61 -8.02 8.04
N ASP A 249 5.26 -6.87 8.02
CA ASP A 249 4.78 -5.66 8.69
C ASP A 249 3.67 -4.98 7.90
N MET A 250 3.69 -5.06 6.57
CA MET A 250 2.52 -4.71 5.74
C MET A 250 1.31 -5.60 6.10
N LEU A 251 1.53 -6.89 6.34
CA LEU A 251 0.47 -7.81 6.73
C LEU A 251 -0.08 -7.49 8.12
N LYS A 252 0.78 -7.10 9.08
CA LYS A 252 0.34 -6.62 10.41
C LYS A 252 -0.52 -5.37 10.29
N PHE A 253 -0.15 -4.43 9.42
CA PHE A 253 -0.97 -3.24 9.14
C PHE A 253 -2.36 -3.63 8.62
N GLY A 254 -2.46 -4.57 7.68
CA GLY A 254 -3.74 -5.09 7.22
C GLY A 254 -4.54 -5.81 8.32
N GLN A 255 -3.88 -6.62 9.15
CA GLN A 255 -4.51 -7.33 10.28
C GLN A 255 -5.01 -6.37 11.37
N PHE A 256 -4.28 -5.29 11.62
CA PHE A 256 -4.72 -4.22 12.51
C PHE A 256 -6.01 -3.56 12.00
N CYS A 257 -6.10 -3.34 10.68
CA CYS A 257 -7.32 -2.81 10.06
C CYS A 257 -8.48 -3.83 10.13
N LEU A 258 -8.20 -5.12 9.86
CA LEU A 258 -9.18 -6.21 9.99
C LEU A 258 -9.77 -6.27 11.41
N GLN A 259 -8.95 -6.01 12.42
CA GLN A 259 -9.34 -5.98 13.84
C GLN A 259 -9.95 -4.65 14.28
N ASN A 260 -10.34 -3.78 13.34
CA ASN A 260 -10.95 -2.47 13.62
C ASN A 260 -10.12 -1.60 14.57
N GLY A 261 -8.79 -1.67 14.46
CA GLY A 261 -7.85 -0.94 15.31
C GLY A 261 -7.67 -1.48 16.72
N PHE A 262 -8.22 -2.66 17.04
CA PHE A 262 -7.97 -3.35 18.30
C PHE A 262 -6.71 -4.21 18.19
N TRP A 263 -5.71 -3.98 19.04
CA TRP A 263 -4.44 -4.69 19.02
C TRP A 263 -3.88 -4.86 20.42
N ASN A 264 -3.40 -6.05 20.78
CA ASN A 264 -2.82 -6.35 22.10
C ASN A 264 -3.67 -5.83 23.29
N ASN A 265 -4.98 -6.09 23.25
CA ASN A 265 -5.97 -5.65 24.26
C ASN A 265 -6.14 -4.13 24.39
N GLN A 266 -5.73 -3.36 23.38
CA GLN A 266 -5.89 -1.91 23.33
C GLN A 266 -6.65 -1.49 22.08
N GLN A 267 -7.63 -0.60 22.25
CA GLN A 267 -8.32 0.06 21.14
C GLN A 267 -7.51 1.29 20.72
N LEU A 268 -6.92 1.27 19.52
CA LEU A 268 -6.10 2.36 18.99
C LEU A 268 -6.84 3.27 18.01
N LEU A 269 -7.97 2.81 17.46
CA LEU A 269 -8.84 3.61 16.58
C LEU A 269 -10.19 3.91 17.23
N PRO A 270 -10.88 5.00 16.83
CA PRO A 270 -12.27 5.16 17.17
C PRO A 270 -13.08 3.99 16.63
N MET A 271 -14.00 3.46 17.44
CA MET A 271 -14.90 2.41 16.97
C MET A 271 -15.68 2.91 15.75
N GLY A 272 -15.57 2.16 14.64
CA GLY A 272 -16.24 2.50 13.38
C GLY A 272 -15.37 3.30 12.41
N TRP A 273 -14.14 3.71 12.78
CA TRP A 273 -13.24 4.42 11.86
C TRP A 273 -12.96 3.62 10.58
N ILE A 274 -12.67 2.31 10.69
CA ILE A 274 -12.46 1.48 9.50
C ILE A 274 -13.69 1.50 8.62
N ALA A 275 -14.86 1.20 9.18
CA ALA A 275 -16.13 1.19 8.44
C ALA A 275 -16.45 2.53 7.76
N GLN A 276 -16.16 3.66 8.41
CA GLN A 276 -16.32 5.00 7.83
C GLN A 276 -15.29 5.25 6.72
N SER A 277 -14.01 4.97 7.00
CA SER A 277 -12.89 5.23 6.08
C SER A 277 -12.93 4.36 4.82
N THR A 278 -13.67 3.25 4.85
CA THR A 278 -13.81 2.32 3.72
C THR A 278 -15.21 2.35 3.10
N GLN A 279 -15.99 3.42 3.31
CA GLN A 279 -17.20 3.64 2.51
C GLN A 279 -16.83 4.00 1.06
N PRO A 280 -17.59 3.51 0.06
CA PRO A 280 -17.37 3.84 -1.36
C PRO A 280 -17.92 5.24 -1.69
N LEU A 281 -17.25 6.28 -1.20
CA LEU A 281 -17.71 7.68 -1.26
C LEU A 281 -17.51 8.29 -2.65
N GLU A 282 -16.43 7.92 -3.34
CA GLU A 282 -16.00 8.56 -4.59
C GLU A 282 -15.76 7.52 -5.69
N ASP A 283 -15.80 7.98 -6.95
CA ASP A 283 -15.33 7.23 -8.11
C ASP A 283 -13.87 7.62 -8.41
N GLY A 284 -12.94 6.75 -8.07
CA GLY A 284 -11.50 6.90 -8.35
C GLY A 284 -11.06 6.13 -9.59
N PHE A 285 -9.79 6.26 -9.95
CA PHE A 285 -9.25 5.63 -11.17
C PHE A 285 -9.21 4.09 -11.14
N ASP A 286 -9.08 3.49 -9.95
CA ASP A 286 -9.04 2.04 -9.70
C ASP A 286 -10.36 1.52 -9.10
N GLY A 287 -11.45 2.27 -9.29
CA GLY A 287 -12.79 1.96 -8.81
C GLY A 287 -13.23 2.82 -7.62
N LYS A 288 -14.09 2.27 -6.77
CA LYS A 288 -14.67 3.00 -5.64
C LYS A 288 -13.61 3.34 -4.60
N PHE A 289 -13.71 4.53 -4.02
CA PHE A 289 -12.71 5.09 -3.12
C PHE A 289 -13.34 5.69 -1.85
N GLY A 290 -12.65 5.52 -0.72
CA GLY A 290 -13.01 6.08 0.60
C GLY A 290 -11.97 7.07 1.11
N TYR A 291 -11.67 7.03 2.40
CA TYR A 291 -10.62 7.85 3.01
C TYR A 291 -9.23 7.22 2.80
N HIS A 292 -8.64 7.44 1.63
CA HIS A 292 -7.38 6.82 1.20
C HIS A 292 -7.42 5.29 1.09
N TRP A 293 -8.59 4.72 0.80
CA TRP A 293 -8.80 3.29 0.61
C TRP A 293 -9.53 3.02 -0.70
N TRP A 294 -9.11 1.99 -1.41
CA TRP A 294 -9.86 1.44 -2.53
C TRP A 294 -10.82 0.38 -2.04
N ILE A 295 -11.98 0.24 -2.69
CA ILE A 295 -13.04 -0.66 -2.24
C ILE A 295 -13.20 -1.82 -3.24
N ASP A 296 -13.08 -3.05 -2.73
CA ASP A 296 -13.42 -4.26 -3.47
C ASP A 296 -14.90 -4.57 -3.24
N THR A 297 -15.74 -4.12 -4.17
CA THR A 297 -17.18 -4.35 -4.14
C THR A 297 -17.59 -5.77 -4.49
N LYS A 298 -16.72 -6.54 -5.14
CA LYS A 298 -17.00 -7.93 -5.55
C LYS A 298 -16.92 -8.88 -4.37
N HIS A 299 -15.91 -8.70 -3.52
CA HIS A 299 -15.64 -9.58 -2.39
C HIS A 299 -15.98 -8.96 -1.02
N ASN A 300 -16.61 -7.77 -1.00
CA ASN A 300 -16.93 -7.01 0.21
C ASN A 300 -15.67 -6.70 1.05
N GLY A 301 -14.61 -6.24 0.38
CA GLY A 301 -13.33 -5.89 0.99
C GLY A 301 -12.92 -4.46 0.71
N PHE A 302 -11.74 -4.11 1.23
CA PHE A 302 -11.07 -2.86 0.92
C PHE A 302 -9.56 -3.11 0.85
N TYR A 303 -8.85 -2.22 0.18
CA TYR A 303 -7.42 -2.40 -0.03
C TYR A 303 -6.67 -1.09 -0.16
N ALA A 304 -5.42 -1.14 0.26
CA ALA A 304 -4.43 -0.12 -0.05
C ALA A 304 -3.74 -0.50 -1.36
N ASN A 305 -3.62 0.45 -2.29
CA ASN A 305 -2.96 0.23 -3.58
C ASN A 305 -1.81 1.22 -3.76
N GLY A 306 -0.61 0.67 -3.94
CA GLY A 306 0.61 1.36 -4.26
C GLY A 306 1.02 1.09 -5.71
N HIS A 307 1.49 2.15 -6.37
CA HIS A 307 1.99 2.06 -7.75
C HIS A 307 2.96 0.88 -7.93
N GLY A 308 2.85 0.19 -9.06
CA GLY A 308 3.71 -0.96 -9.34
C GLY A 308 3.34 -2.23 -8.59
N GLY A 309 2.16 -2.28 -7.94
CA GLY A 309 1.58 -3.52 -7.43
C GLY A 309 1.84 -3.82 -5.96
N GLN A 310 2.12 -2.81 -5.15
CA GLN A 310 2.20 -2.94 -3.69
C GLN A 310 0.80 -2.88 -3.12
N ARG A 311 0.27 -3.97 -2.56
CA ARG A 311 -1.13 -4.02 -2.13
C ARG A 311 -1.29 -4.70 -0.78
N VAL A 312 -2.22 -4.17 0.00
CA VAL A 312 -2.70 -4.77 1.25
C VAL A 312 -4.23 -4.86 1.14
N PHE A 313 -4.74 -6.07 0.97
CA PHE A 313 -6.17 -6.35 0.91
C PHE A 313 -6.68 -6.82 2.27
N VAL A 314 -7.87 -6.38 2.64
CA VAL A 314 -8.54 -6.74 3.88
C VAL A 314 -9.97 -7.15 3.55
N PHE A 315 -10.35 -8.35 3.97
CA PHE A 315 -11.66 -8.94 3.73
C PHE A 315 -12.29 -9.36 5.07
N PRO A 316 -13.08 -8.47 5.70
CA PRO A 316 -13.66 -8.69 7.02
C PRO A 316 -14.52 -9.96 7.13
N GLN A 317 -15.37 -10.23 6.14
CA GLN A 317 -16.28 -11.38 6.20
C GLN A 317 -15.53 -12.73 6.19
N GLN A 318 -14.35 -12.77 5.58
CA GLN A 318 -13.52 -13.94 5.44
C GLN A 318 -12.42 -14.01 6.51
N ASN A 319 -12.31 -13.04 7.42
CA ASN A 319 -11.20 -12.91 8.37
C ASN A 319 -9.83 -13.03 7.68
N LEU A 320 -9.66 -12.33 6.56
CA LEU A 320 -8.56 -12.53 5.63
C LEU A 320 -7.82 -11.23 5.35
N VAL A 321 -6.49 -11.32 5.33
CA VAL A 321 -5.59 -10.26 4.89
C VAL A 321 -4.63 -10.83 3.86
N ILE A 322 -4.45 -10.12 2.75
CA ILE A 322 -3.53 -10.52 1.68
C ILE A 322 -2.57 -9.37 1.43
N VAL A 323 -1.27 -9.65 1.39
CA VAL A 323 -0.26 -8.72 0.91
C VAL A 323 0.26 -9.22 -0.42
N HIS A 324 0.31 -8.33 -1.41
CA HIS A 324 0.96 -8.57 -2.68
C HIS A 324 2.02 -7.49 -2.90
N ILE A 325 3.22 -7.92 -3.30
CA ILE A 325 4.36 -7.05 -3.59
C ILE A 325 4.83 -7.37 -4.99
N ALA A 326 5.19 -6.36 -5.76
CA ALA A 326 5.77 -6.49 -7.10
C ALA A 326 6.95 -5.54 -7.33
N GLU A 327 7.69 -5.74 -8.42
CA GLU A 327 8.53 -4.67 -8.96
C GLU A 327 7.64 -3.64 -9.66
N PRO A 328 7.79 -2.34 -9.37
CA PRO A 328 7.15 -1.32 -10.17
C PRO A 328 7.67 -1.35 -11.62
N SER A 329 6.83 -1.84 -12.54
CA SER A 329 7.05 -1.66 -13.98
C SER A 329 6.24 -0.47 -14.49
N THR A 330 6.79 0.23 -15.49
CA THR A 330 6.06 1.26 -16.24
C THR A 330 5.05 0.68 -17.22
N ASP A 331 5.11 -0.63 -17.47
CA ASP A 331 4.17 -1.33 -18.36
C ASP A 331 2.97 -1.83 -17.54
N ASP A 332 1.79 -1.26 -17.85
CA ASP A 332 0.47 -1.58 -17.25
C ASP A 332 -0.08 -2.95 -17.67
N THR A 333 0.74 -3.82 -18.26
CA THR A 333 0.30 -5.05 -18.94
C THR A 333 -0.33 -6.10 -18.02
N ASN A 334 -0.23 -5.96 -16.69
CA ASN A 334 -0.69 -6.95 -15.70
C ASN A 334 -1.83 -6.47 -14.78
N LEU A 335 -2.51 -5.35 -15.08
CA LEU A 335 -3.60 -4.83 -14.22
C LEU A 335 -4.77 -5.82 -14.08
N ASN A 336 -5.02 -6.67 -15.09
CA ASN A 336 -6.12 -7.63 -15.09
C ASN A 336 -5.85 -8.92 -14.31
N GLU A 337 -4.60 -9.20 -13.94
CA GLU A 337 -4.23 -10.51 -13.37
C GLU A 337 -4.45 -10.56 -11.86
N ILE A 338 -4.43 -9.41 -11.17
CA ILE A 338 -4.63 -9.36 -9.72
C ILE A 338 -6.05 -9.75 -9.31
N PRO A 339 -7.13 -9.28 -9.98
CA PRO A 339 -8.47 -9.80 -9.73
C PRO A 339 -8.57 -11.33 -9.88
N VAL A 340 -7.88 -11.94 -10.87
CA VAL A 340 -7.87 -13.40 -11.05
C VAL A 340 -7.16 -14.09 -9.89
N LEU A 341 -6.01 -13.56 -9.45
CA LEU A 341 -5.32 -14.08 -8.28
C LEU A 341 -6.22 -14.01 -7.03
N LEU A 342 -6.94 -12.91 -6.82
CA LEU A 342 -7.88 -12.77 -5.72
C LEU A 342 -9.02 -13.78 -5.81
N ASP A 343 -9.60 -13.99 -7.00
CA ASP A 343 -10.66 -14.98 -7.21
C ASP A 343 -10.18 -16.40 -6.86
N LEU A 344 -8.95 -16.75 -7.22
CA LEU A 344 -8.34 -18.03 -6.89
C LEU A 344 -8.13 -18.19 -5.38
N ILE A 345 -7.66 -17.13 -4.70
CA ILE A 345 -7.51 -17.13 -3.23
C ILE A 345 -8.88 -17.25 -2.57
N MET A 346 -9.87 -16.48 -3.02
CA MET A 346 -11.24 -16.47 -2.49
C MET A 346 -11.93 -17.83 -2.67
N ALA A 347 -11.69 -18.52 -3.78
CA ALA A 347 -12.22 -19.87 -3.99
C ALA A 347 -11.68 -20.89 -2.97
N ALA A 348 -10.54 -20.62 -2.33
CA ALA A 348 -9.95 -21.48 -1.31
C ALA A 348 -10.43 -21.17 0.12
N MET A 349 -10.98 -19.97 0.36
CA MET A 349 -11.44 -19.49 1.67
C MET A 349 -12.78 -20.07 2.07
#